data_AF-J0PAR5-F1
#
_entry.id   AF-J0PAR5-F1
#
_cell.length_a   1.000
_cell.length_b   1.000
_cell.length_c   1.000
_cell.angle_alpha   90.00
_cell.angle_beta   90.00
_cell.angle_gamma   90.00
#
_symmetry.space_group_name_H-M   'P 1'
#
loop_
_entity.id
_entity.type
_entity.pdbx_description
1 polymer ?
#
loop_
_entity_poly.entity_id
_entity_poly.type
_entity_poly.pdbx_seq_one_letter_code
_entity_poly.pdbx_strand_id
1 'polypeptide(L)'
;MSRIAIKGVVSDTVRRNLGLLLQANEIALFLSYSEEDVLVGHEFKYMIIGEKSIEVSLTLRFVTQQFGKEFDLIPQGWKTIAVLKTDNQLPKQLVEMKTINSWDEESSVSSYLL
;
A
#
# COMPACT_ATOMS: atom_id res chain seq x y z
N MET A 1 -9.01 -11.19 9.02
CA MET A 1 -9.30 -9.98 8.23
C MET A 1 -8.04 -9.19 8.33
N SER A 2 -7.32 -9.07 7.22
CA SER A 2 -5.90 -8.75 7.26
C SER A 2 -5.73 -7.26 7.43
N ARG A 3 -5.22 -6.84 8.60
CA ARG A 3 -4.95 -5.44 8.87
C ARG A 3 -3.51 -5.11 8.55
N ILE A 4 -3.32 -4.09 7.71
CA ILE A 4 -1.99 -3.57 7.38
C ILE A 4 -1.97 -2.06 7.42
N ALA A 5 -0.94 -1.48 8.05
CA ALA A 5 -0.82 -0.03 8.17
C ALA A 5 -0.22 0.57 6.89
N ILE A 6 -0.84 1.65 6.41
CA ILE A 6 -0.35 2.45 5.30
C ILE A 6 0.49 3.60 5.87
N LYS A 7 1.76 3.70 5.46
CA LYS A 7 2.64 4.82 5.83
C LYS A 7 2.51 6.01 4.88
N GLY A 8 2.30 5.76 3.60
CA GLY A 8 2.13 6.80 2.60
C GLY A 8 2.29 6.27 1.19
N VAL A 9 2.10 7.18 0.23
CA VAL A 9 2.27 6.89 -1.20
C VAL A 9 3.75 6.91 -1.53
N VAL A 10 4.20 5.95 -2.33
CA VAL A 10 5.59 5.89 -2.77
C VAL A 10 5.87 7.01 -3.76
N SER A 11 6.93 7.78 -3.53
CA SER A 11 7.34 8.85 -4.43
C SER A 11 7.75 8.35 -5.82
N ASP A 12 7.67 9.25 -6.80
CA ASP A 12 8.14 9.00 -8.15
C ASP A 12 9.62 8.59 -8.21
N THR A 13 10.46 9.17 -7.34
CA THR A 13 11.88 8.84 -7.25
C THR A 13 12.08 7.39 -6.84
N VAL A 14 11.42 6.95 -5.76
CA VAL A 14 11.52 5.56 -5.28
C VAL A 14 10.91 4.60 -6.31
N ARG A 15 9.76 4.95 -6.88
CA ARG A 15 9.09 4.17 -7.93
C ARG A 15 10.02 3.91 -9.11
N ARG A 16 10.72 4.94 -9.61
CA ARG A 16 11.68 4.82 -10.71
C ARG A 16 12.90 3.98 -10.33
N ASN A 17 13.43 4.17 -9.13
CA ASN A 17 14.57 3.39 -8.64
C ASN A 17 14.25 1.89 -8.51
N LEU A 18 13.00 1.55 -8.19
CA LEU A 18 12.53 0.17 -8.12
C LEU A 18 12.01 -0.38 -9.45
N GLY A 19 11.99 0.42 -10.53
CA GLY A 19 11.47 0.00 -11.83
C GLY A 19 9.96 -0.26 -11.85
N LEU A 20 9.21 0.31 -10.91
CA LEU A 20 7.76 0.09 -10.79
C LEU A 20 6.99 0.92 -11.82
N LEU A 21 6.43 0.26 -12.83
CA LEU A 21 5.57 0.86 -13.84
C LEU A 21 4.10 0.70 -13.42
N LEU A 22 3.49 1.80 -12.97
CA LEU A 22 2.09 1.82 -12.51
C LEU A 22 1.14 2.17 -13.65
N GLN A 23 0.01 1.46 -13.69
CA GLN A 23 -1.15 1.83 -14.49
C GLN A 23 -1.96 2.95 -13.80
N ALA A 24 -2.91 3.55 -14.52
CA ALA A 24 -3.70 4.69 -14.01
C ALA A 24 -4.59 4.33 -12.80
N ASN A 25 -4.94 3.06 -12.66
CA ASN A 25 -5.75 2.49 -11.59
C ASN A 25 -4.89 1.79 -10.51
N GLU A 26 -3.59 2.10 -10.47
CA GLU A 26 -2.65 1.51 -9.54
C GLU A 26 -1.95 2.55 -8.69
N ILE A 27 -1.63 2.15 -7.46
CA ILE A 27 -0.90 2.99 -6.52
C ILE A 27 0.14 2.16 -5.78
N ALA A 28 1.34 2.73 -5.66
CA ALA A 28 2.41 2.15 -4.85
C ALA A 28 2.36 2.77 -3.45
N LEU A 29 2.33 1.92 -2.42
CA LEU A 29 2.24 2.31 -1.01
C LEU A 29 3.41 1.73 -0.23
N PHE A 30 3.91 2.52 0.72
CA PHE A 30 4.71 2.01 1.82
C PHE A 30 3.75 1.41 2.85
N LEU A 31 3.87 0.11 3.09
CA LEU A 31 3.09 -0.63 4.06
C LEU A 31 3.97 -1.08 5.22
N SER A 32 3.37 -1.19 6.39
CA SER A 32 4.05 -1.64 7.60
C SER A 32 3.11 -2.45 8.48
N TYR A 33 3.68 -3.37 9.26
CA TYR A 33 2.98 -4.09 10.31
C TYR A 33 1.70 -4.76 9.78
N SER A 34 1.90 -5.86 9.06
CA SER A 34 0.81 -6.78 8.74
C SER A 34 0.57 -7.70 9.94
N GLU A 35 -0.68 -7.83 10.38
CA GLU A 35 -1.05 -8.74 11.47
C GLU A 35 -0.95 -10.22 11.07
N GLU A 36 -1.06 -10.51 9.78
CA GLU A 36 -0.98 -11.85 9.18
C GLU A 36 -0.26 -11.79 7.81
N ASP A 37 0.06 -12.94 7.24
CA ASP A 37 0.59 -13.02 5.87
C ASP A 37 -0.51 -12.65 4.85
N VAL A 38 -0.20 -11.76 3.90
CA VAL A 38 -1.16 -11.31 2.88
C VAL A 38 -0.66 -11.67 1.48
N LEU A 39 -1.32 -12.64 0.84
CA LEU A 39 -0.99 -13.11 -0.50
C LEU A 39 -1.22 -12.03 -1.57
N VAL A 40 -0.35 -11.98 -2.57
CA VAL A 40 -0.64 -11.28 -3.83
C VAL A 40 -1.94 -11.85 -4.42
N GLY A 41 -2.83 -10.96 -4.89
CA GLY A 41 -4.20 -11.26 -5.29
C GLY A 41 -5.24 -11.04 -4.19
N HIS A 42 -4.83 -10.80 -2.94
CA HIS A 42 -5.76 -10.46 -1.86
C HIS A 42 -6.50 -9.15 -2.16
N GLU A 43 -7.80 -9.13 -1.91
CA GLU A 43 -8.65 -7.95 -2.04
C GLU A 43 -8.94 -7.34 -0.67
N PHE A 44 -8.52 -6.09 -0.49
CA PHE A 44 -8.93 -5.24 0.63
C PHE A 44 -10.25 -4.57 0.29
N LYS A 45 -11.19 -4.65 1.23
CA LYS A 45 -12.56 -4.14 1.08
C LYS A 45 -12.80 -2.87 1.87
N TYR A 46 -11.94 -2.60 2.85
CA TYR A 46 -12.06 -1.41 3.66
C TYR A 46 -10.70 -0.72 3.84
N MET A 47 -10.77 0.60 3.96
CA MET A 47 -9.65 1.44 4.35
C MET A 47 -10.08 2.28 5.56
N ILE A 48 -9.27 2.26 6.61
CA ILE A 48 -9.47 3.09 7.79
C ILE A 48 -8.51 4.28 7.70
N ILE A 49 -9.03 5.51 7.90
CA ILE A 49 -8.22 6.74 8.00
C ILE A 49 -8.66 7.48 9.26
N GLY A 50 -7.78 7.56 10.25
CA GLY A 50 -8.13 8.01 11.59
C GLY A 50 -9.23 7.11 12.18
N GLU A 51 -10.41 7.67 12.39
CA GLU A 51 -11.58 6.95 12.92
C GLU A 51 -12.62 6.59 11.83
N LYS A 52 -12.38 6.97 10.58
CA LYS A 52 -13.32 6.75 9.48
C LYS A 52 -13.01 5.44 8.76
N SER A 53 -14.03 4.61 8.57
CA SER A 53 -13.99 3.45 7.68
C SER A 53 -14.59 3.82 6.32
N ILE A 54 -13.92 3.40 5.24
CA ILE A 54 -14.29 3.70 3.85
C ILE A 54 -14.27 2.38 3.08
N GLU A 55 -15.34 2.10 2.34
CA GLU A 55 -15.39 0.96 1.43
C GLU A 55 -14.49 1.21 0.21
N VAL A 56 -13.66 0.22 -0.11
CA VAL A 56 -12.76 0.22 -1.26
C VAL A 56 -12.77 -1.16 -1.91
N SER A 57 -12.21 -1.27 -3.11
CA SER A 57 -11.88 -2.56 -3.72
C SER A 57 -10.48 -2.43 -4.29
N LEU A 58 -9.51 -2.92 -3.53
CA LEU A 58 -8.08 -2.81 -3.81
C LEU A 58 -7.45 -4.20 -3.77
N THR A 59 -6.95 -4.66 -4.90
CA THR A 59 -6.24 -5.93 -5.02
C THR A 59 -4.75 -5.72 -4.89
N LEU A 60 -4.11 -6.51 -4.03
CA LEU A 60 -2.65 -6.56 -3.92
C LEU A 60 -2.06 -7.15 -5.20
N ARG A 61 -1.37 -6.35 -6.01
CA ARG A 61 -0.85 -6.77 -7.33
C ARG A 61 0.64 -7.13 -7.28
N PHE A 62 1.39 -6.50 -6.39
CA PHE A 62 2.83 -6.65 -6.31
C PHE A 62 3.33 -6.31 -4.92
N VAL A 63 4.36 -7.00 -4.44
CA VAL A 63 5.02 -6.73 -3.18
C VAL A 63 6.53 -6.79 -3.37
N THR A 64 7.24 -5.84 -2.77
CA THR A 64 8.70 -5.86 -2.67
C THR A 64 9.19 -5.21 -1.37
N GLN A 65 10.51 -5.19 -1.23
CA GLN A 65 11.25 -4.44 -0.21
C GLN A 65 12.17 -3.40 -0.87
N GLN A 66 13.04 -2.77 -0.08
CA GLN A 66 13.92 -1.66 -0.50
C GLN A 66 14.86 -1.98 -1.69
N PHE A 67 15.02 -3.26 -2.07
CA PHE A 67 15.89 -3.72 -3.17
C PHE A 67 15.15 -4.35 -4.35
N GLY A 68 13.83 -4.20 -4.46
CA GLY A 68 13.09 -4.56 -5.68
C GLY A 68 12.87 -6.06 -5.95
N LYS A 69 13.33 -6.96 -5.07
CA LYS A 69 12.98 -8.39 -5.17
C LYS A 69 11.49 -8.58 -4.90
N GLU A 70 10.78 -9.17 -5.85
CA GLU A 70 9.35 -9.46 -5.72
C GLU A 70 9.10 -10.56 -4.68
N PHE A 71 8.00 -10.44 -3.95
CA PHE A 71 7.47 -11.45 -3.04
C PHE A 71 6.07 -11.88 -3.46
N ASP A 72 5.73 -13.13 -3.18
CA ASP A 72 4.39 -13.67 -3.41
C ASP A 72 3.37 -13.22 -2.34
N LEU A 73 3.85 -12.61 -1.24
CA LEU A 73 3.04 -12.13 -0.14
C LEU A 73 3.72 -11.01 0.65
N ILE A 74 2.93 -10.29 1.45
CA ILE A 74 3.41 -9.43 2.54
C ILE A 74 3.56 -10.30 3.78
N PRO A 75 4.78 -10.51 4.31
CA PRO A 75 4.95 -11.33 5.49
C PRO A 75 4.45 -10.61 6.75
N GLN A 76 3.95 -11.38 7.70
CA GLN A 76 3.54 -10.89 9.01
C GLN A 76 4.66 -10.07 9.67
N GLY A 77 4.32 -8.87 10.15
CA GLY A 77 5.25 -7.97 10.85
C GLY A 77 6.25 -7.22 9.97
N TRP A 78 6.22 -7.40 8.64
CA TRP A 78 7.19 -6.76 7.75
C TRP A 78 6.80 -5.34 7.35
N LYS A 79 7.83 -4.59 6.92
CA LYS A 79 7.70 -3.33 6.17
C LYS A 79 7.92 -3.66 4.69
N THR A 80 6.96 -3.32 3.84
CA THR A 80 7.00 -3.60 2.41
C THR A 80 6.63 -2.39 1.58
N ILE A 81 6.95 -2.44 0.30
CA ILE A 81 6.38 -1.59 -0.74
C ILE A 81 5.43 -2.48 -1.54
N ALA A 82 4.20 -2.04 -1.71
CA ALA A 82 3.19 -2.81 -2.42
C ALA A 82 2.52 -1.96 -3.50
N VAL A 83 2.15 -2.59 -4.61
CA VAL A 83 1.26 -1.99 -5.60
C VAL A 83 -0.13 -2.56 -5.40
N LEU A 84 -1.09 -1.66 -5.19
CA LEU A 84 -2.50 -2.00 -5.18
C LEU A 84 -3.14 -1.55 -6.49
N LYS A 85 -4.05 -2.37 -6.99
CA LYS A 85 -4.86 -2.10 -8.18
C LYS A 85 -6.32 -2.00 -7.76
N THR A 86 -7.08 -1.11 -8.37
CA THR A 86 -8.54 -1.16 -8.35
C THR A 86 -9.08 -1.33 -9.76
N ASP A 87 -10.27 -1.92 -9.92
CA ASP A 87 -10.94 -1.97 -11.22
C ASP A 87 -11.67 -0.67 -11.57
N ASN A 88 -11.80 0.25 -10.60
CA ASN A 88 -12.42 1.56 -10.75
C ASN A 88 -11.36 2.69 -10.75
N GLN A 89 -11.74 3.90 -10.35
CA GLN A 89 -10.80 4.97 -10.05
C GLN A 89 -10.20 4.79 -8.65
N LEU A 90 -8.95 5.21 -8.46
CA LEU A 90 -8.30 5.20 -7.15
C LEU A 90 -9.15 5.99 -6.13
N PRO A 91 -9.34 5.47 -4.91
CA PRO A 91 -9.99 6.21 -3.83
C PRO A 91 -9.30 7.56 -3.62
N LYS A 92 -10.08 8.64 -3.64
CA LYS A 92 -9.58 10.02 -3.52
C LYS A 92 -8.63 10.19 -2.33
N GLN A 93 -8.93 9.51 -1.22
CA GLN A 93 -8.13 9.58 -0.01
C GLN A 93 -6.72 9.02 -0.21
N LEU A 94 -6.55 7.96 -1.00
CA LEU A 94 -5.23 7.44 -1.35
C LEU A 94 -4.46 8.40 -2.25
N VAL A 95 -5.14 9.09 -3.17
CA VAL A 95 -4.52 10.10 -4.05
C VAL A 95 -4.06 11.32 -3.25
N GLU A 96 -4.80 11.70 -2.21
CA GLU A 96 -4.49 12.82 -1.32
C GLU A 96 -3.52 12.46 -0.20
N MET A 97 -3.16 11.18 -0.03
CA MET A 97 -2.19 10.77 0.98
C MET A 97 -0.81 11.37 0.69
N LYS A 98 -0.07 11.64 1.78
CA LYS A 98 1.30 12.15 1.71
C LYS A 98 2.16 11.18 0.90
N THR A 99 2.88 11.75 -0.07
CA THR A 99 3.94 11.05 -0.80
C THR A 99 5.22 11.06 0.03
N ILE A 100 5.85 9.90 0.20
CA ILE A 100 7.02 9.69 1.04
C ILE A 100 8.09 8.86 0.30
N ASN A 101 9.32 8.88 0.81
CA ASN A 101 10.48 8.17 0.28
C ASN A 101 10.95 7.03 1.19
N SER A 102 10.48 6.95 2.44
CA SER A 102 10.82 5.88 3.38
C SER A 102 9.70 5.60 4.38
N TRP A 103 9.74 4.43 5.03
CA TRP A 103 8.77 4.05 6.07
C TRP A 103 8.85 4.89 7.35
N ASP A 104 9.96 5.62 7.55
CA ASP A 104 10.24 6.37 8.77
C ASP A 104 9.75 7.82 8.66
N GLU A 105 9.24 8.22 7.50
CA GLU A 105 8.52 9.47 7.36
C GLU A 105 7.16 9.37 8.05
N GLU A 106 6.91 10.26 9.02
CA GLU A 106 5.65 10.26 9.75
C GLU A 106 4.48 10.70 8.84
N SER A 107 3.43 9.88 8.85
CA SER A 107 2.09 10.23 8.41
C SER A 107 1.36 10.94 9.55
N SER A 108 0.74 12.08 9.27
CA SER A 108 -0.04 12.82 10.27
C SER A 108 -1.33 12.10 10.72
N VAL A 109 -1.75 11.05 9.98
CA VAL A 109 -2.99 10.31 10.24
C VAL A 109 -2.76 8.82 10.09
N SER A 110 -3.13 8.05 11.12
CA SER A 110 -3.11 6.59 11.12
C SER A 110 -4.02 6.04 10.03
N SER A 111 -3.49 5.23 9.12
CA SER A 111 -4.24 4.66 8.00
C SER A 111 -4.01 3.15 7.88
N TYR A 112 -5.06 2.38 7.57
CA TYR A 112 -5.01 0.91 7.49
C TYR A 112 -5.84 0.37 6.32
N LEU A 113 -5.45 -0.77 5.77
CA LEU A 113 -6.28 -1.60 4.87
C LEU A 113 -6.78 -2.83 5.61
N LEU A 114 -7.98 -3.30 5.24
CA LEU A 114 -8.70 -4.42 5.81
C LEU A 114 -9.42 -5.28 4.76
#